data_AF-A0A957J3X8-F1
#
_entry.id   AF-A0A957J3X8-F1
#
_cell.length_a   1.000
_cell.length_b   1.000
_cell.length_c   1.000
_cell.angle_alpha   90.00
_cell.angle_beta   90.00
_cell.angle_gamma   90.00
#
_symmetry.space_group_name_H-M   'P 1'
#
loop_
_entity.id
_entity.type
_entity.pdbx_description
1 polymer ?
#
loop_
_entity_poly.entity_id
_entity_poly.type
_entity_poly.pdbx_seq_one_letter_code
_entity_poly.pdbx_strand_id
1 'polypeptide(L)'
;MSTSTGQKILEKIQQIQDVSGFRELHWEGSFAEYLDIVQADPRVARSAYQRLYDMIVSHGYEEYTRHRDRLVHYNFFDDPLESGKDAIYGIDKQLMDLTQIFRSAAHRYGTERRVILLHGPVGTAKSTIVRLLKKGLEHYSRTEDGRLYSFYWHTD
;
A
#
# COMPACT_ATOMS: atom_id res chain seq x y z
N MET A 1 4.96 29.20 -33.36
CA MET A 1 6.06 29.92 -32.67
C MET A 1 6.83 28.88 -31.85
N SER A 2 8.15 28.78 -32.03
CA SER A 2 8.97 27.74 -31.39
C SER A 2 9.17 28.06 -29.90
N THR A 3 8.72 27.18 -29.01
CA THR A 3 8.86 27.31 -27.55
C THR A 3 10.34 27.33 -27.17
N SER A 4 10.77 28.31 -26.39
CA SER A 4 12.17 28.44 -25.99
C SER A 4 12.61 27.28 -25.08
N THR A 5 13.89 26.91 -25.12
CA THR A 5 14.45 25.85 -24.27
C THR A 5 14.20 26.11 -22.78
N GLY A 6 14.21 27.39 -22.36
CA GLY A 6 13.87 27.79 -21.00
C GLY A 6 12.42 27.52 -20.62
N GLN A 7 11.47 27.77 -21.53
CA GLN A 7 10.06 27.43 -21.32
C GLN A 7 9.86 25.92 -21.17
N LYS A 8 10.54 25.10 -21.99
CA LYS A 8 10.46 23.64 -21.87
C LYS A 8 11.00 23.11 -20.54
N ILE A 9 12.04 23.74 -20.00
CA ILE A 9 12.60 23.39 -18.69
C ILE A 9 11.62 23.79 -17.58
N LEU A 10 11.05 24.99 -17.63
CA LEU A 10 10.08 25.47 -16.66
C LEU A 10 8.78 24.66 -16.67
N GLU A 11 8.26 24.31 -17.85
CA GLU A 11 7.11 23.41 -18.01
C GLU A 11 7.40 22.04 -17.39
N LYS A 12 8.62 21.51 -17.58
CA LYS A 12 9.01 20.22 -17.00
C LYS A 12 9.16 20.28 -15.47
N ILE A 13 9.65 21.40 -14.93
CA ILE A 13 9.72 21.63 -13.48
C ILE A 13 8.31 21.78 -12.88
N GLN A 14 7.41 22.49 -13.55
CA GLN A 14 6.00 22.61 -13.12
C GLN A 14 5.26 21.28 -13.19
N GLN A 15 5.52 20.42 -14.18
CA GLN A 15 4.97 19.07 -14.23
C GLN A 15 5.51 18.15 -13.13
N ILE A 16 6.73 18.40 -12.64
CA ILE A 16 7.32 17.67 -11.50
C ILE A 16 6.72 18.17 -10.18
N GLN A 17 6.32 19.44 -10.11
CA GLN A 17 5.55 19.98 -9.00
C GLN A 17 4.06 19.64 -9.19
N ASP A 18 3.68 18.39 -8.91
CA ASP A 18 2.27 18.06 -8.68
C ASP A 18 1.77 18.83 -7.45
N VAL A 19 1.30 20.06 -7.66
CA VAL A 19 0.86 20.98 -6.61
C VAL A 19 -0.31 20.40 -5.81
N SER A 20 -1.13 19.57 -6.45
CA SER A 20 -2.27 18.85 -5.87
C SER A 20 -1.82 17.73 -4.94
N GLY A 21 -1.00 16.79 -5.45
CA GLY A 21 -0.43 15.72 -4.63
C GLY A 21 0.46 16.24 -3.49
N PHE A 22 1.21 17.32 -3.74
CA PHE A 22 2.00 18.01 -2.72
C PHE A 22 1.11 18.61 -1.62
N ARG A 23 -0.01 19.26 -1.95
CA ARG A 23 -0.92 19.84 -0.95
C ARG A 23 -1.58 18.80 -0.07
N GLU A 24 -2.00 17.65 -0.62
CA GLU A 24 -2.61 16.57 0.16
C GLU A 24 -1.58 15.88 1.08
N LEU A 25 -0.34 15.70 0.61
CA LEU A 25 0.76 15.17 1.42
C LEU A 25 1.22 16.13 2.53
N HIS A 26 0.92 17.42 2.42
CA HIS A 26 1.33 18.47 3.34
C HIS A 26 0.17 19.12 4.09
N TRP A 27 -0.96 18.39 4.26
CA TRP A 27 -2.01 18.88 5.13
C TRP A 27 -1.50 19.03 6.56
N GLU A 28 -1.73 20.21 7.13
CA GLU A 28 -1.53 20.52 8.54
C GLU A 28 -2.82 21.11 9.09
N GLY A 29 -3.17 20.73 10.31
CA GLY A 29 -4.37 21.19 10.96
C GLY A 29 -4.41 20.81 12.43
N SER A 30 -5.38 21.38 13.13
CA SER A 30 -5.70 21.06 14.51
C SER A 30 -6.25 19.65 14.65
N PHE A 31 -6.24 19.13 15.89
CA PHE A 31 -6.87 17.85 16.19
C PHE A 31 -8.38 17.85 15.89
N ALA A 32 -9.05 19.00 16.03
CA ALA A 32 -10.48 19.12 15.71
C ALA A 32 -10.73 18.91 14.22
N GLU A 33 -9.95 19.55 13.35
CA GLU A 33 -10.04 19.36 11.89
C GLU A 33 -9.70 17.92 11.48
N TYR A 34 -8.76 17.27 12.18
CA TYR A 34 -8.51 15.84 11.98
C TYR A 34 -9.72 14.98 12.33
N LEU A 35 -10.46 15.29 13.41
CA LEU A 35 -11.70 14.57 13.75
C LEU A 35 -12.78 14.74 12.68
N ASP A 36 -12.89 15.93 12.07
CA ASP A 36 -13.79 16.15 10.93
C ASP A 36 -13.42 15.27 9.73
N ILE A 37 -12.12 15.12 9.45
CA ILE A 37 -11.62 14.21 8.40
C ILE A 37 -11.98 12.76 8.73
N VAL A 38 -11.81 12.31 9.98
CA VAL A 38 -12.16 10.94 10.39
C VAL A 38 -13.66 10.70 10.33
N GLN A 39 -14.47 11.72 10.63
CA GLN A 39 -15.93 11.64 10.51
C GLN A 39 -16.36 11.55 9.04
N ALA A 40 -15.74 12.33 8.15
CA ALA A 40 -16.02 12.30 6.72
C ALA A 40 -15.53 11.00 6.06
N ASP A 41 -14.37 10.50 6.48
CA ASP A 41 -13.79 9.26 5.98
C ASP A 41 -13.12 8.43 7.10
N PRO A 42 -13.86 7.47 7.69
CA PRO A 42 -13.36 6.60 8.74
C PRO A 42 -12.15 5.75 8.33
N ARG A 43 -11.91 5.61 7.02
CA ARG A 43 -10.76 4.87 6.48
C ARG A 43 -9.42 5.43 6.95
N VAL A 44 -9.38 6.71 7.33
CA VAL A 44 -8.17 7.36 7.83
C VAL A 44 -7.71 6.76 9.15
N ALA A 45 -8.65 6.34 10.01
CA ALA A 45 -8.39 5.72 11.31
C ALA A 45 -8.23 4.18 11.24
N ARG A 46 -8.02 3.62 10.05
CA ARG A 46 -7.80 2.17 9.85
C ARG A 46 -6.55 1.69 10.59
N SER A 47 -6.65 0.47 11.12
CA SER A 47 -5.52 -0.27 11.68
C SER A 47 -4.47 -0.60 10.60
N ALA A 48 -3.24 -0.92 11.04
CA ALA A 48 -2.17 -1.35 10.15
C ALA A 48 -2.57 -2.60 9.32
N TYR A 49 -3.32 -3.54 9.90
CA TYR A 49 -3.78 -4.74 9.19
C TYR A 49 -4.83 -4.44 8.13
N GLN A 50 -5.78 -3.55 8.43
CA GLN A 50 -6.75 -3.07 7.42
C GLN A 50 -6.00 -2.42 6.27
N ARG A 51 -5.05 -1.52 6.56
CA ARG A 51 -4.26 -0.84 5.53
C ARG A 51 -3.46 -1.79 4.65
N LEU A 52 -2.79 -2.78 5.26
CA LEU A 52 -2.07 -3.84 4.53
C LEU A 52 -3.00 -4.65 3.63
N TYR A 53 -4.13 -5.10 4.16
CA TYR A 53 -5.09 -5.90 3.40
C TYR A 53 -5.68 -5.10 2.23
N ASP A 54 -6.14 -3.88 2.49
CA ASP A 54 -6.74 -3.01 1.49
C ASP A 54 -5.74 -2.65 0.38
N MET A 55 -4.47 -2.42 0.74
CA MET A 55 -3.37 -2.18 -0.21
C MET A 55 -3.10 -3.39 -1.13
N ILE A 56 -3.13 -4.62 -0.62
CA ILE A 56 -2.98 -5.80 -1.46
C ILE A 56 -4.17 -5.93 -2.42
N VAL A 57 -5.39 -5.76 -1.91
CA VAL A 57 -6.63 -5.95 -2.68
C VAL A 57 -6.85 -4.83 -3.70
N SER A 58 -6.34 -3.61 -3.46
CA SER A 58 -6.49 -2.48 -4.39
C SER A 58 -5.83 -2.71 -5.75
N HIS A 59 -4.87 -3.64 -5.85
CA HIS A 59 -4.26 -4.05 -7.13
C HIS A 59 -5.10 -5.07 -7.91
N GLY A 60 -6.19 -5.57 -7.34
CA GLY A 60 -7.02 -6.61 -7.92
C GLY A 60 -6.50 -8.03 -7.62
N TYR A 61 -7.35 -9.01 -7.92
CA TYR A 61 -7.04 -10.43 -7.78
C TYR A 61 -7.83 -11.26 -8.78
N GLU A 62 -7.32 -12.44 -9.09
CA GLU A 62 -7.95 -13.41 -9.98
C GLU A 62 -8.23 -14.71 -9.24
N GLU A 63 -9.45 -15.24 -9.37
CA GLU A 63 -9.80 -16.56 -8.86
C GLU A 63 -9.58 -17.63 -9.93
N TYR A 64 -8.90 -18.71 -9.57
CA TYR A 64 -8.70 -19.83 -10.48
C TYR A 64 -8.76 -21.17 -9.73
N THR A 65 -8.95 -22.27 -10.46
CA THR A 65 -8.96 -23.62 -9.89
C THR A 65 -7.77 -24.41 -10.38
N ARG A 66 -7.00 -24.98 -9.46
CA ARG A 66 -5.85 -25.83 -9.76
C ARG A 66 -5.91 -27.09 -8.90
N HIS A 67 -5.83 -28.27 -9.53
CA HIS A 67 -5.90 -29.55 -8.82
C HIS A 67 -7.12 -29.70 -7.88
N ARG A 68 -8.27 -29.13 -8.27
CA ARG A 68 -9.53 -29.04 -7.50
C ARG A 68 -9.52 -28.07 -6.31
N ASP A 69 -8.41 -27.38 -6.06
CA ASP A 69 -8.35 -26.29 -5.08
C ASP A 69 -8.71 -24.96 -5.75
N ARG A 70 -9.59 -24.18 -5.12
CA ARG A 70 -9.82 -22.77 -5.50
C ARG A 70 -8.72 -21.92 -4.90
N LEU A 71 -8.00 -21.19 -5.74
CA LEU A 71 -6.90 -20.32 -5.37
C LEU A 71 -7.21 -18.89 -5.80
N VAL A 72 -6.63 -17.94 -5.07
CA VAL A 72 -6.68 -16.52 -5.38
C VAL A 72 -5.28 -16.06 -5.70
N HIS A 73 -5.09 -15.51 -6.89
CA HIS A 73 -3.86 -14.84 -7.28
C HIS A 73 -4.04 -13.33 -7.02
N TYR A 74 -3.20 -12.74 -6.17
CA TYR A 74 -3.25 -11.31 -5.89
C TYR A 74 -2.23 -10.59 -6.76
N ASN A 75 -2.70 -9.75 -7.68
CA ASN A 75 -1.88 -9.04 -8.68
C ASN A 75 -0.79 -8.16 -8.04
N PHE A 76 -0.96 -7.76 -6.78
CA PHE A 76 0.06 -7.06 -6.01
C PHE A 76 1.41 -7.81 -5.99
N PHE A 77 1.39 -9.15 -5.91
CA PHE A 77 2.61 -9.96 -5.84
C PHE A 77 3.30 -10.13 -7.20
N ASP A 78 2.69 -9.65 -8.29
CA ASP A 78 3.34 -9.51 -9.59
C ASP A 78 4.21 -8.25 -9.68
N ASP A 79 4.36 -7.50 -8.58
CA ASP A 79 5.16 -6.29 -8.49
C ASP A 79 4.76 -5.22 -9.54
N PRO A 80 3.50 -4.73 -9.52
CA PRO A 80 3.03 -3.73 -10.47
C PRO A 80 3.74 -2.38 -10.34
N LEU A 81 4.41 -2.12 -9.20
CA LEU A 81 5.14 -0.89 -8.93
C LEU A 81 6.49 -0.83 -9.65
N GLU A 82 7.17 -1.97 -9.83
CA GLU A 82 8.47 -2.05 -10.50
C GLU A 82 8.45 -3.00 -11.71
N SER A 83 7.29 -3.17 -12.33
CA SER A 83 7.11 -3.94 -13.58
C SER A 83 7.66 -5.37 -13.48
N GLY A 84 7.35 -6.06 -12.37
CA GLY A 84 7.65 -7.48 -12.21
C GLY A 84 9.07 -7.81 -11.76
N LYS A 85 9.90 -6.82 -11.43
CA LYS A 85 11.30 -7.02 -11.00
C LYS A 85 11.41 -7.99 -9.83
N ASP A 86 10.46 -7.91 -8.90
CA ASP A 86 10.40 -8.71 -7.69
C ASP A 86 9.14 -9.59 -7.64
N ALA A 87 8.53 -9.87 -8.81
CA ALA A 87 7.33 -10.68 -8.92
C ALA A 87 7.52 -12.09 -8.33
N ILE A 88 6.46 -12.60 -7.70
CA ILE A 88 6.46 -13.88 -7.00
C ILE A 88 5.47 -14.83 -7.65
N TYR A 89 5.99 -15.93 -8.18
CA TYR A 89 5.18 -16.93 -8.88
C TYR A 89 5.19 -18.29 -8.17
N GLY A 90 4.12 -19.06 -8.34
CA GLY A 90 4.08 -20.47 -7.96
C GLY A 90 3.80 -20.76 -6.48
N ILE A 91 3.58 -19.73 -5.65
CA ILE A 91 3.23 -19.85 -4.23
C ILE A 91 1.91 -19.16 -3.86
N ASP A 92 0.95 -19.11 -4.80
CA ASP A 92 -0.33 -18.42 -4.61
C ASP A 92 -1.10 -18.91 -3.39
N LYS A 93 -1.04 -20.22 -3.08
CA LYS A 93 -1.67 -20.76 -1.87
C LYS A 93 -1.12 -20.10 -0.60
N GLN A 94 0.20 -19.98 -0.50
CA GLN A 94 0.86 -19.37 0.66
C GLN A 94 0.60 -17.87 0.72
N LEU A 95 0.58 -17.18 -0.42
CA LEU A 95 0.22 -15.76 -0.50
C LEU A 95 -1.24 -15.54 -0.12
N MET A 96 -2.14 -16.45 -0.52
CA MET A 96 -3.55 -16.44 -0.13
C MET A 96 -3.71 -16.64 1.37
N ASP A 97 -3.04 -17.63 1.97
CA ASP A 97 -3.06 -17.86 3.42
C ASP A 97 -2.53 -16.63 4.18
N LEU A 98 -1.45 -16.01 3.69
CA LEU A 98 -0.90 -14.77 4.26
C LEU A 98 -1.90 -13.61 4.20
N THR A 99 -2.55 -13.40 3.05
CA THR A 99 -3.55 -12.35 2.89
C THR A 99 -4.79 -12.61 3.76
N GLN A 100 -5.18 -13.87 3.97
CA GLN A 100 -6.25 -14.23 4.91
C GLN A 100 -5.90 -13.91 6.36
N ILE A 101 -4.62 -14.03 6.76
CA ILE A 101 -4.16 -13.58 8.09
C ILE A 101 -4.39 -12.07 8.23
N PHE A 102 -3.99 -11.28 7.23
CA PHE A 102 -4.22 -9.82 7.25
C PHE A 102 -5.70 -9.48 7.29
N ARG A 103 -6.52 -10.15 6.48
CA ARG A 103 -7.98 -9.99 6.48
C ARG A 103 -8.57 -10.29 7.86
N SER A 104 -8.15 -11.38 8.50
CA SER A 104 -8.65 -11.79 9.81
C SER A 104 -8.24 -10.82 10.91
N ALA A 105 -6.99 -10.33 10.87
CA ALA A 105 -6.49 -9.31 11.79
C ALA A 105 -7.18 -7.95 11.57
N ALA A 106 -7.50 -7.59 10.32
CA ALA A 106 -8.24 -6.39 9.97
C ALA A 106 -9.65 -6.36 10.59
N HIS A 107 -10.27 -7.53 10.79
CA HIS A 107 -11.58 -7.69 11.44
C HIS A 107 -11.49 -7.88 12.97
N ARG A 108 -10.29 -7.76 13.57
CA ARG A 108 -10.05 -7.89 15.02
C ARG A 108 -10.48 -9.24 15.61
N TYR A 109 -10.33 -10.33 14.87
CA TYR A 109 -10.61 -11.69 15.37
C TYR A 109 -9.49 -12.28 16.28
N GLY A 110 -8.71 -11.43 16.96
CA GLY A 110 -7.62 -11.83 17.86
C GLY A 110 -6.31 -12.22 17.16
N THR A 111 -6.28 -12.15 15.83
CA THR A 111 -5.07 -12.45 15.02
C THR A 111 -4.09 -11.26 15.03
N GLU A 112 -4.57 -10.06 15.33
CA GLU A 112 -3.79 -8.82 15.33
C GLU A 112 -2.66 -8.79 16.37
N ARG A 113 -2.71 -9.65 17.39
CA ARG A 113 -1.72 -9.76 18.46
C ARG A 113 -0.65 -10.82 18.22
N ARG A 114 -0.66 -11.50 17.07
CA ARG A 114 0.24 -12.62 16.77
C ARG A 114 1.43 -12.17 15.94
N VAL A 115 2.59 -12.75 16.20
CA VAL A 115 3.79 -12.58 15.36
C VAL A 115 3.67 -13.50 14.14
N ILE A 116 3.78 -12.94 12.94
CA ILE A 116 3.82 -13.70 11.69
C ILE A 116 5.27 -14.12 11.43
N LEU A 117 5.53 -15.43 11.42
CA LEU A 117 6.84 -15.99 11.10
C LEU A 117 6.81 -16.62 9.70
N LEU A 118 7.52 -16.00 8.75
CA LEU A 118 7.75 -16.59 7.43
C LEU A 118 8.92 -17.57 7.53
N HIS A 119 8.65 -18.87 7.48
CA HIS A 119 9.66 -19.92 7.52
C HIS A 119 9.63 -20.78 6.25
N GLY A 120 10.78 -21.34 5.87
CA GLY A 120 10.90 -22.21 4.70
C GLY A 120 12.34 -22.27 4.17
N PRO A 121 12.64 -23.16 3.20
CA PRO A 121 13.97 -23.30 2.59
C PRO A 121 14.52 -22.00 2.00
N VAL A 122 15.82 -21.91 1.79
CA VAL A 122 16.44 -20.77 1.08
C VAL A 122 15.84 -20.64 -0.33
N GLY A 123 15.65 -19.41 -0.81
CA GLY A 123 15.09 -19.16 -2.15
C GLY A 123 13.56 -19.16 -2.26
N THR A 124 12.81 -19.36 -1.17
CA THR A 124 11.33 -19.38 -1.16
C THR A 124 10.67 -18.00 -1.01
N ALA A 125 11.23 -16.97 -1.64
CA ALA A 125 10.68 -15.61 -1.71
C ALA A 125 10.33 -14.88 -0.38
N LYS A 126 10.65 -15.42 0.80
CA LYS A 126 10.32 -14.80 2.11
C LYS A 126 10.71 -13.32 2.22
N SER A 127 11.96 -12.99 1.90
CA SER A 127 12.44 -11.61 1.92
C SER A 127 11.82 -10.77 0.80
N THR A 128 11.52 -11.38 -0.34
CA THR A 128 10.84 -10.77 -1.48
C THR A 128 9.44 -10.31 -1.08
N ILE A 129 8.66 -11.17 -0.41
CA ILE A 129 7.32 -10.84 0.13
C ILE A 129 7.42 -9.62 1.05
N VAL A 130 8.32 -9.65 2.03
CA VAL A 130 8.47 -8.55 3.00
C VAL A 130 8.87 -7.24 2.30
N ARG A 131 9.75 -7.31 1.30
CA ARG A 131 10.18 -6.13 0.56
C ARG A 131 9.05 -5.58 -0.32
N LEU A 132 8.26 -6.42 -0.98
CA LEU A 132 7.06 -5.98 -1.71
C LEU A 132 6.08 -5.30 -0.76
N LEU A 133 5.75 -5.90 0.39
CA LEU A 133 4.84 -5.29 1.37
C LEU A 133 5.33 -3.92 1.86
N LYS A 134 6.64 -3.76 2.09
CA LYS A 134 7.23 -2.47 2.48
C LYS A 134 7.08 -1.42 1.37
N LYS A 135 7.47 -1.75 0.14
CA LYS A 135 7.34 -0.86 -1.03
C LYS A 135 5.88 -0.50 -1.30
N GLY A 136 5.00 -1.50 -1.23
CA GLY A 136 3.56 -1.36 -1.40
C GLY A 136 2.95 -0.43 -0.37
N LEU A 137 3.29 -0.59 0.91
CA LEU A 137 2.84 0.32 1.95
C LEU A 137 3.35 1.76 1.77
N GLU A 138 4.61 1.93 1.38
CA GLU A 138 5.18 3.26 1.10
C GLU A 138 4.48 3.95 -0.08
N HIS A 139 4.18 3.21 -1.14
CA HIS A 139 3.45 3.76 -2.28
C HIS A 139 1.99 4.04 -1.94
N TYR A 140 1.31 3.07 -1.32
CA TYR A 140 -0.09 3.19 -0.93
C TYR A 140 -0.30 4.33 0.06
N SER A 141 0.62 4.57 0.98
CA SER A 141 0.48 5.69 1.94
C SER A 141 0.44 7.07 1.29
N ARG A 142 0.89 7.20 0.04
CA ARG A 142 0.85 8.43 -0.75
C ARG A 142 -0.41 8.55 -1.61
N THR A 143 -1.28 7.55 -1.63
CA THR A 143 -2.57 7.63 -2.33
C THR A 143 -3.65 8.17 -1.41
N GLU A 144 -4.73 8.70 -1.99
CA GLU A 144 -5.88 9.17 -1.22
C GLU A 144 -6.48 8.06 -0.33
N ASP A 145 -6.56 6.83 -0.86
CA ASP A 145 -7.06 5.66 -0.13
C ASP A 145 -6.12 5.24 1.00
N GLY A 146 -4.81 5.36 0.82
CA GLY A 146 -3.82 4.99 1.81
C GLY A 146 -3.32 6.15 2.67
N ARG A 147 -3.94 7.33 2.62
CA ARG A 147 -3.50 8.49 3.40
C ARG A 147 -3.39 8.24 4.90
N LEU A 148 -2.38 8.86 5.50
CA LEU A 148 -1.99 8.74 6.90
C LEU A 148 -1.69 10.12 7.46
N TYR A 149 -2.11 10.38 8.69
CA TYR A 149 -1.79 11.59 9.42
C TYR A 149 -0.96 11.24 10.64
N SER A 150 -0.04 12.14 10.99
CA SER A 150 0.77 12.05 12.20
C SER A 150 0.73 13.39 12.92
N PHE A 151 0.95 13.36 14.22
CA PHE A 151 1.27 14.56 14.96
C PHE A 151 2.72 14.95 14.69
N TYR A 152 3.00 16.24 14.76
CA TYR A 152 4.35 16.78 14.79
C TYR A 152 4.41 17.85 15.88
N TRP A 153 5.58 18.01 16.49
CA TRP A 153 5.77 18.96 17.58
C TRP A 153 6.47 20.20 17.02
N HIS A 154 5.87 21.36 17.18
CA HIS A 154 6.57 22.63 17.02
C HIS A 154 7.34 22.90 18.31
N THR A 155 8.66 22.85 18.22
CA THR A 155 9.53 23.39 19.28
C THR A 155 9.84 24.83 18.90
N ASP A 156 9.32 25.77 19.66
CA ASP A 156 9.65 27.20 19.57
C ASP A 156 11.16 27.46 19.72
#